data_AF-T2JHS2-F1
#
_entry.id   AF-T2JHS2-F1
#
_cell.length_a   1.000
_cell.length_b   1.000
_cell.length_c   1.000
_cell.angle_alpha   90.00
_cell.angle_beta   90.00
_cell.angle_gamma   90.00
#
_symmetry.space_group_name_H-M   'P 1'
#
loop_
_entity.id
_entity.type
_entity.pdbx_description
1 polymer ?
#
loop_
_entity_poly.entity_id
_entity_poly.type
_entity_poly.pdbx_seq_one_letter_code
_entity_poly.pdbx_strand_id
1 'polypeptide(L)'
;MTFSTTPLPFGVNYFDQLASLSEQFKATDDQGYSLSFAQGVNQAAKIVAEQTQQKSNKVIFIGNGGSAAVASHQAIDYWRNGGFRAIAFNDGALLTCIGNDFGYEQVFSKPISMFAQSGDVLIAISSSGQSANILAGVEQARKLGCFIITLSAFKSDNPLCQLGDLNFYVPTQSYGFAEITHLSICHCILDGLMKGFLPDLTQNESPVIWDKKSA
;
A
#
# COMPACT_ATOMS: atom_id res chain seq x y z
N MET A 1 -29.33 -35.58 -11.96
CA MET A 1 -27.86 -35.77 -12.09
C MET A 1 -27.19 -34.81 -11.11
N THR A 2 -26.66 -35.34 -10.02
CA THR A 2 -25.85 -34.58 -9.06
C THR A 2 -24.47 -34.40 -9.67
N PHE A 3 -24.15 -33.18 -10.10
CA PHE A 3 -22.78 -32.84 -10.50
C PHE A 3 -21.91 -32.88 -9.24
N SER A 4 -21.16 -33.97 -9.09
CA SER A 4 -20.05 -34.04 -8.15
C SER A 4 -18.96 -33.10 -8.66
N THR A 5 -18.92 -31.88 -8.14
CA THR A 5 -17.79 -30.97 -8.36
C THR A 5 -16.64 -31.45 -7.48
N THR A 6 -15.83 -32.36 -8.00
CA THR A 6 -14.52 -32.64 -7.40
C THR A 6 -13.81 -31.28 -7.28
N PRO A 7 -13.38 -30.85 -6.08
CA PRO A 7 -12.65 -29.61 -5.94
C PRO A 7 -11.45 -29.64 -6.88
N LEU A 8 -11.33 -28.65 -7.76
CA LEU A 8 -10.15 -28.53 -8.62
C LEU A 8 -8.90 -28.42 -7.74
N PRO A 9 -7.76 -28.97 -8.17
CA PRO A 9 -6.52 -28.87 -7.41
C PRO A 9 -6.20 -27.39 -7.12
N PHE A 10 -5.82 -27.09 -5.88
CA PHE A 10 -5.58 -25.74 -5.36
C PHE A 10 -4.76 -24.83 -6.30
N GLY A 11 -3.77 -25.39 -7.01
CA GLY A 11 -2.91 -24.62 -7.92
C GLY A 11 -3.56 -24.18 -9.23
N VAL A 12 -4.59 -24.88 -9.73
CA VAL A 12 -5.17 -24.60 -11.06
C VAL A 12 -6.00 -23.31 -11.06
N ASN A 13 -6.59 -22.95 -9.92
CA ASN A 13 -7.50 -21.80 -9.79
C ASN A 13 -6.87 -20.65 -8.97
N TYR A 14 -5.57 -20.70 -8.65
CA TYR A 14 -4.95 -19.69 -7.80
C TYR A 14 -4.94 -18.32 -8.50
N PHE A 15 -4.41 -18.26 -9.73
CA PHE A 15 -4.30 -17.02 -10.49
C PHE A 15 -5.64 -16.51 -11.00
N ASP A 16 -6.58 -17.41 -11.32
CA ASP A 16 -7.95 -17.03 -11.67
C ASP A 16 -8.66 -16.36 -10.48
N GLN A 17 -8.52 -16.91 -9.27
CA GLN A 17 -9.08 -16.24 -8.08
C GLN A 17 -8.38 -14.91 -7.78
N LEU A 18 -7.05 -14.85 -7.92
CA LEU A 18 -6.31 -13.60 -7.74
C LEU A 18 -6.75 -12.53 -8.78
N ALA A 19 -6.94 -12.93 -10.03
CA ALA A 19 -7.48 -12.06 -11.08
C ALA A 19 -8.90 -11.60 -10.74
N SER A 20 -9.76 -12.50 -10.26
CA SER A 20 -11.13 -12.13 -9.87
C SER A 20 -11.18 -11.16 -8.67
N LEU A 21 -10.19 -11.19 -7.77
CA LEU A 21 -10.07 -10.21 -6.70
C LEU A 21 -9.74 -8.82 -7.23
N SER A 22 -9.00 -8.74 -8.33
CA SER A 22 -8.68 -7.45 -8.95
C SER A 22 -9.92 -6.71 -9.47
N GLU A 23 -10.99 -7.44 -9.74
CA GLU A 23 -12.29 -6.89 -10.15
C GLU A 23 -13.18 -6.51 -8.96
N GLN A 24 -12.86 -6.99 -7.75
CA GLN A 24 -13.72 -6.89 -6.57
C GLN A 24 -13.22 -5.93 -5.49
N PHE A 25 -11.93 -5.57 -5.48
CA PHE A 25 -11.44 -4.60 -4.50
C PHE A 25 -12.09 -3.22 -4.73
N LYS A 26 -12.24 -2.48 -3.64
CA LYS A 26 -12.95 -1.20 -3.60
C LYS A 26 -11.96 -0.09 -3.30
N ALA A 27 -12.08 1.02 -4.02
CA ALA A 27 -11.44 2.28 -3.67
C ALA A 27 -12.52 3.25 -3.18
N THR A 28 -12.27 3.98 -2.08
CA THR A 28 -13.16 5.04 -1.60
C THR A 28 -12.38 6.28 -1.18
N ASP A 29 -12.97 7.46 -1.32
CA ASP A 29 -12.42 8.69 -0.73
C ASP A 29 -12.74 8.81 0.78
N ASP A 30 -12.39 9.94 1.38
CA ASP A 30 -12.60 10.28 2.78
C ASP A 30 -14.09 10.45 3.17
N GLN A 31 -14.96 10.62 2.18
CA GLN A 31 -16.41 10.69 2.36
C GLN A 31 -17.10 9.34 2.11
N GLY A 32 -16.33 8.31 1.75
CA GLY A 32 -16.84 6.97 1.46
C GLY A 32 -17.43 6.82 0.06
N TYR A 33 -17.24 7.78 -0.86
CA TYR A 33 -17.69 7.63 -2.24
C TYR A 33 -16.85 6.56 -2.95
N SER A 34 -17.53 5.63 -3.61
CA SER A 34 -16.88 4.55 -4.35
C SER A 34 -16.21 5.09 -5.62
N LEU A 35 -14.96 4.70 -5.80
CA LEU A 35 -14.14 4.95 -6.98
C LEU A 35 -13.89 3.63 -7.70
N SER A 36 -13.85 3.67 -9.04
CA SER A 36 -13.25 2.56 -9.80
C SER A 36 -11.76 2.43 -9.45
N PHE A 37 -11.17 1.26 -9.71
CA PHE A 37 -9.74 1.06 -9.48
C PHE A 37 -8.88 2.12 -10.18
N ALA A 38 -9.16 2.35 -11.47
CA ALA A 38 -8.42 3.32 -12.26
C ALA A 38 -8.51 4.73 -11.66
N GLN A 39 -9.69 5.13 -11.16
CA GLN A 39 -9.85 6.40 -10.46
C GLN A 39 -9.05 6.43 -9.16
N GLY A 40 -9.13 5.37 -8.34
CA GLY A 40 -8.36 5.27 -7.10
C GLY A 40 -6.85 5.35 -7.33
N VAL A 41 -6.29 4.55 -8.24
CA VAL A 41 -4.85 4.58 -8.57
C VAL A 41 -4.43 5.93 -9.14
N ASN A 42 -5.21 6.50 -10.06
CA ASN A 42 -4.90 7.82 -10.62
C ASN A 42 -4.93 8.91 -9.54
N GLN A 43 -5.87 8.83 -8.60
CA GLN A 43 -5.96 9.77 -7.48
C GLN A 43 -4.80 9.58 -6.50
N ALA A 44 -4.41 8.34 -6.17
CA ALA A 44 -3.23 8.06 -5.35
C ALA A 44 -1.95 8.63 -5.98
N ALA A 45 -1.74 8.35 -7.27
CA ALA A 45 -0.59 8.88 -8.01
C ALA A 45 -0.62 10.41 -8.05
N LYS A 46 -1.79 11.02 -8.25
CA LYS A 46 -1.94 12.49 -8.19
C LYS A 46 -1.56 13.04 -6.82
N ILE A 47 -2.08 12.47 -5.73
CA ILE A 47 -1.75 12.88 -4.35
C ILE A 47 -0.25 12.83 -4.14
N VAL A 48 0.40 11.70 -4.46
CA VAL A 48 1.85 11.55 -4.29
C VAL A 48 2.61 12.57 -5.13
N ALA A 49 2.26 12.72 -6.41
CA ALA A 49 2.93 13.66 -7.32
C ALA A 49 2.81 15.10 -6.82
N GLU A 50 1.63 15.55 -6.42
CA GLU A 50 1.39 16.92 -5.96
C GLU A 50 2.10 17.20 -4.64
N GLN A 51 2.03 16.28 -3.68
CA GLN A 51 2.63 16.48 -2.37
C GLN A 51 4.16 16.47 -2.41
N THR A 52 4.75 15.64 -3.27
CA THR A 52 6.21 15.49 -3.37
C THR A 52 6.89 16.51 -4.29
N GLN A 53 6.13 17.40 -4.95
CA GLN A 53 6.70 18.56 -5.66
C GLN A 53 7.54 19.44 -4.74
N GLN A 54 7.13 19.57 -3.49
CA GLN A 54 7.97 20.16 -2.45
C GLN A 54 9.05 19.16 -2.08
N LYS A 55 10.31 19.45 -2.45
CA LYS A 55 11.46 18.55 -2.23
C LYS A 55 11.68 18.13 -0.77
N SER A 56 11.05 18.78 0.20
CA SER A 56 11.07 18.37 1.61
C SER A 56 10.17 17.17 1.89
N ASN A 57 9.03 17.07 1.21
CA ASN A 57 7.97 16.10 1.50
C ASN A 57 8.36 14.70 1.03
N LYS A 58 7.83 13.68 1.71
CA LYS A 58 8.13 12.29 1.46
C LYS A 58 6.90 11.39 1.56
N VAL A 59 7.02 10.20 0.98
CA VAL A 59 6.10 9.10 1.18
C VAL A 59 6.60 8.23 2.34
N ILE A 60 5.73 7.97 3.31
CA ILE A 60 6.01 7.18 4.51
C ILE A 60 5.18 5.90 4.42
N PHE A 61 5.80 4.73 4.56
CA PHE A 61 5.12 3.45 4.56
C PHE A 61 5.14 2.81 5.96
N ILE A 62 4.02 2.24 6.38
CA ILE A 62 3.91 1.44 7.61
C ILE A 62 3.11 0.16 7.36
N GLY A 63 3.47 -0.92 8.06
CA GLY A 63 2.82 -2.21 7.95
C GLY A 63 3.40 -3.23 8.93
N ASN A 64 2.65 -4.30 9.22
CA ASN A 64 3.08 -5.41 10.08
C ASN A 64 3.28 -6.69 9.26
N GLY A 65 4.25 -7.54 9.61
CA GLY A 65 4.43 -8.86 8.98
C GLY A 65 4.64 -8.77 7.46
N GLY A 66 3.85 -9.50 6.66
CA GLY A 66 3.90 -9.41 5.20
C GLY A 66 3.61 -8.00 4.67
N SER A 67 2.70 -7.25 5.31
CA SER A 67 2.49 -5.83 5.00
C SER A 67 3.72 -4.96 5.30
N ALA A 68 4.56 -5.34 6.27
CA ALA A 68 5.85 -4.65 6.52
C ALA A 68 6.85 -4.91 5.38
N ALA A 69 6.84 -6.12 4.80
CA ALA A 69 7.65 -6.43 3.63
C ALA A 69 7.20 -5.62 2.41
N VAL A 70 5.89 -5.49 2.18
CA VAL A 70 5.33 -4.60 1.14
C VAL A 70 5.76 -3.16 1.40
N ALA A 71 5.63 -2.65 2.63
CA ALA A 71 6.04 -1.29 3.00
C ALA A 71 7.52 -1.02 2.72
N SER A 72 8.43 -1.91 3.12
CA SER A 72 9.87 -1.80 2.82
C SER A 72 10.14 -1.80 1.33
N HIS A 73 9.58 -2.76 0.61
CA HIS A 73 9.80 -2.92 -0.82
C HIS A 73 9.36 -1.67 -1.58
N GLN A 74 8.16 -1.18 -1.28
CA GLN A 74 7.61 0.00 -1.95
C GLN A 74 8.35 1.29 -1.58
N ALA A 75 8.78 1.45 -0.32
CA ALA A 75 9.65 2.57 0.03
C ALA A 75 10.94 2.56 -0.82
N ILE A 76 11.55 1.39 -1.03
CA ILE A 76 12.74 1.23 -1.88
C ILE A 76 12.46 1.60 -3.33
N ASP A 77 11.41 1.05 -3.93
CA ASP A 77 11.10 1.30 -5.33
C ASP A 77 10.70 2.75 -5.59
N TYR A 78 10.02 3.41 -4.64
CA TYR A 78 9.66 4.82 -4.77
C TYR A 78 10.91 5.72 -4.87
N TRP A 79 11.94 5.51 -4.05
CA TRP A 79 13.15 6.32 -4.13
C TRP A 79 14.13 5.87 -5.21
N ARG A 80 14.23 4.56 -5.46
CA ARG A 80 15.19 3.98 -6.42
C ARG A 80 14.71 4.13 -7.85
N ASN A 81 13.46 3.79 -8.11
CA ASN A 81 12.90 3.71 -9.46
C ASN A 81 12.05 4.95 -9.77
N GLY A 82 11.29 5.43 -8.78
CA GLY A 82 10.40 6.59 -8.95
C GLY A 82 11.05 7.96 -8.73
N GLY A 83 12.21 8.02 -8.08
CA GLY A 83 12.86 9.29 -7.73
C GLY A 83 12.13 10.10 -6.64
N PHE A 84 11.20 9.49 -5.90
CA PHE A 84 10.47 10.10 -4.81
C PHE A 84 11.17 9.89 -3.47
N ARG A 85 11.18 10.88 -2.59
CA ARG A 85 11.64 10.67 -1.21
C ARG A 85 10.67 9.71 -0.53
N ALA A 86 11.15 8.53 -0.14
CA ALA A 86 10.31 7.52 0.51
C ALA A 86 11.05 6.79 1.63
N ILE A 87 10.32 6.40 2.68
CA ILE A 87 10.85 5.68 3.84
C ILE A 87 9.80 4.72 4.42
N ALA A 88 10.25 3.59 4.97
CA ALA A 88 9.43 2.71 5.79
C ALA A 88 9.93 2.72 7.24
N PHE A 89 9.02 2.78 8.22
CA PHE A 89 9.39 2.74 9.65
C PHE A 89 9.37 1.33 10.20
N ASN A 90 10.30 0.49 9.78
CA ASN A 90 10.36 -0.92 10.20
C ASN A 90 11.77 -1.44 10.50
N ASP A 91 12.71 -0.53 10.80
CA ASP A 91 14.02 -0.91 11.32
C ASP A 91 13.87 -1.71 12.63
N GLY A 92 14.63 -2.80 12.76
CA GLY A 92 14.50 -3.72 13.90
C GLY A 92 14.85 -3.09 15.25
N ALA A 93 15.84 -2.21 15.29
CA ALA A 93 16.21 -1.50 16.51
C ALA A 93 15.18 -0.43 16.86
N LEU A 94 14.63 0.28 15.86
CA LEU A 94 13.52 1.21 16.04
C LEU A 94 12.30 0.50 16.63
N LEU A 95 11.86 -0.62 16.01
CA LEU A 95 10.66 -1.34 16.46
C LEU A 95 10.82 -1.89 17.88
N THR A 96 11.99 -2.43 18.22
CA THR A 96 12.23 -2.98 19.57
C THR A 96 12.40 -1.90 20.62
N CYS A 97 13.09 -0.79 20.32
CA CYS A 97 13.18 0.36 21.22
C CYS A 97 11.81 0.94 21.53
N ILE A 98 11.02 1.29 20.51
CA ILE A 98 9.70 1.89 20.75
C ILE A 98 8.75 0.89 21.40
N GLY A 99 8.77 -0.38 20.96
CA GLY A 99 7.94 -1.43 21.53
C GLY A 99 8.23 -1.68 23.02
N ASN A 100 9.50 -1.63 23.43
CA ASN A 100 9.92 -1.80 24.83
C ASN A 100 9.61 -0.57 25.69
N ASP A 101 9.92 0.63 25.18
CA ASP A 101 9.94 1.84 25.99
C ASP A 101 8.59 2.58 26.01
N PHE A 102 7.77 2.43 24.96
CA PHE A 102 6.50 3.14 24.79
C PHE A 102 5.30 2.23 24.52
N GLY A 103 5.51 0.93 24.36
CA GLY A 103 4.47 -0.02 23.98
C GLY A 103 4.39 -0.26 22.47
N TYR A 104 4.04 -1.49 22.09
CA TYR A 104 4.04 -1.90 20.69
C TYR A 104 3.00 -1.16 19.85
N GLU A 105 1.93 -0.65 20.46
CA GLU A 105 0.94 0.22 19.84
C GLU A 105 1.50 1.57 19.37
N GLN A 106 2.69 1.99 19.84
CA GLN A 106 3.29 3.26 19.47
C GLN A 106 4.42 3.14 18.42
N VAL A 107 4.74 1.93 17.95
CA VAL A 107 5.92 1.71 17.08
C VAL A 107 5.91 2.50 15.78
N PHE A 108 4.74 2.89 15.27
CA PHE A 108 4.61 3.76 14.09
C PHE A 108 4.26 5.20 14.47
N SER A 109 3.39 5.43 15.46
CA SER A 109 3.01 6.80 15.84
C SER A 109 4.20 7.59 16.37
N LYS A 110 5.11 6.97 17.13
CA LYS A 110 6.29 7.67 17.67
C LYS A 110 7.25 8.19 16.58
N PRO A 111 7.75 7.38 15.63
CA PRO A 111 8.57 7.90 14.55
C PRO A 111 7.80 8.86 13.63
N ILE A 112 6.50 8.62 13.37
CA ILE A 112 5.68 9.58 12.60
C ILE A 112 5.65 10.94 13.31
N SER A 113 5.43 10.98 14.64
CA SER A 113 5.42 12.22 15.42
C SER A 113 6.72 13.02 15.34
N MET A 114 7.85 12.33 15.11
CA MET A 114 9.18 12.92 15.10
C MET A 114 9.65 13.32 13.71
N PHE A 115 9.32 12.51 12.70
CA PHE A 115 9.92 12.63 11.37
C PHE A 115 8.94 13.05 10.27
N ALA A 116 7.62 12.94 10.48
CA ALA A 116 6.65 13.39 9.50
C ALA A 116 6.40 14.91 9.62
N GLN A 117 6.03 15.53 8.50
CA GLN A 117 5.64 16.93 8.44
C GLN A 117 4.36 17.09 7.60
N SER A 118 3.73 18.26 7.69
CA SER A 118 2.57 18.61 6.89
C SER A 118 2.87 18.45 5.39
N GLY A 119 1.96 17.80 4.66
CA GLY A 119 2.13 17.50 3.24
C GLY A 119 2.91 16.21 2.95
N ASP A 120 3.47 15.50 3.94
CA ASP A 120 3.92 14.13 3.71
C ASP A 120 2.73 13.22 3.37
N VAL A 121 2.99 12.12 2.66
CA VAL A 121 1.98 11.09 2.35
C VAL A 121 2.27 9.83 3.16
N LEU A 122 1.36 9.44 4.05
CA LEU A 122 1.39 8.15 4.73
C LEU A 122 0.65 7.10 3.90
N ILE A 123 1.30 5.98 3.60
CA ILE A 123 0.67 4.78 3.04
C ILE A 123 0.66 3.70 4.14
N ALA A 124 -0.52 3.44 4.69
CA ALA A 124 -0.72 2.50 5.80
C ALA A 124 -1.31 1.18 5.31
N ILE A 125 -0.59 0.08 5.52
CA ILE A 125 -0.94 -1.25 4.99
C ILE A 125 -1.25 -2.20 6.15
N SER A 126 -2.48 -2.72 6.22
CA SER A 126 -2.87 -3.71 7.23
C SER A 126 -3.99 -4.60 6.72
N SER A 127 -3.71 -5.88 6.48
CA SER A 127 -4.73 -6.86 6.06
C SER A 127 -5.93 -6.92 7.00
N SER A 128 -5.73 -6.82 8.33
CA SER A 128 -6.84 -6.81 9.29
C SER A 128 -7.54 -5.47 9.43
N GLY A 129 -6.85 -4.37 9.08
CA GLY A 129 -7.29 -2.99 9.29
C GLY A 129 -7.59 -2.62 10.75
N GLN A 130 -7.18 -3.47 11.71
CA GLN A 130 -7.49 -3.34 13.15
C GLN A 130 -6.24 -3.26 14.02
N SER A 131 -5.05 -3.30 13.42
CA SER A 131 -3.79 -3.29 14.18
C SER A 131 -3.64 -1.95 14.90
N ALA A 132 -3.65 -1.97 16.24
CA ALA A 132 -3.61 -0.75 17.06
C ALA A 132 -2.44 0.16 16.71
N ASN A 133 -1.27 -0.41 16.41
CA ASN A 133 -0.08 0.35 16.01
C ASN A 133 -0.24 1.07 14.66
N ILE A 134 -0.92 0.47 13.70
CA ILE A 134 -1.22 1.09 12.41
C ILE A 134 -2.22 2.22 12.59
N LEU A 135 -3.30 1.98 13.35
CA LEU A 135 -4.33 2.98 13.62
C LEU A 135 -3.73 4.20 14.35
N ALA A 136 -2.88 3.98 15.36
CA ALA A 136 -2.16 5.05 16.05
C ALA A 136 -1.23 5.82 15.10
N GLY A 137 -0.56 5.14 14.16
CA GLY A 137 0.27 5.78 13.15
C GLY A 137 -0.53 6.68 12.21
N VAL A 138 -1.69 6.20 11.74
CA VAL A 138 -2.64 6.95 10.91
C VAL A 138 -3.16 8.18 11.64
N GLU A 139 -3.59 8.03 12.89
CA GLU A 139 -4.07 9.14 13.71
C GLU A 139 -2.98 10.21 13.90
N GLN A 140 -1.74 9.78 14.16
CA GLN A 140 -0.63 10.70 14.34
C GLN A 140 -0.27 11.45 13.05
N ALA A 141 -0.29 10.78 11.90
CA ALA A 141 -0.05 11.42 10.60
C ALA A 141 -1.15 12.45 10.28
N ARG A 142 -2.41 12.12 10.59
CA ARG A 142 -3.55 13.04 10.45
C ARG A 142 -3.35 14.33 11.25
N LYS A 143 -2.92 14.20 12.52
CA LYS A 143 -2.62 15.34 13.40
C LYS A 143 -1.52 16.26 12.86
N LEU A 144 -0.59 15.72 12.06
CA LEU A 144 0.51 16.48 11.47
C LEU A 144 0.18 17.08 10.10
N GLY A 145 -1.04 16.88 9.57
CA GLY A 145 -1.42 17.36 8.25
C GLY A 145 -0.83 16.54 7.10
N CYS A 146 -0.55 15.26 7.32
CA CYS A 146 -0.19 14.34 6.25
C CYS A 146 -1.43 13.92 5.45
N PHE A 147 -1.25 13.63 4.16
CA PHE A 147 -2.22 12.88 3.37
C PHE A 147 -2.07 11.40 3.67
N ILE A 148 -3.17 10.65 3.66
CA ILE A 148 -3.20 9.25 4.10
C ILE A 148 -3.86 8.40 3.02
N ILE A 149 -3.14 7.37 2.59
CA ILE A 149 -3.65 6.31 1.73
C ILE A 149 -3.65 5.02 2.55
N THR A 150 -4.77 4.30 2.55
CA THR A 150 -4.88 3.06 3.32
C THR A 150 -5.07 1.84 2.41
N LEU A 151 -4.48 0.72 2.81
CA LEU A 151 -4.67 -0.57 2.18
C LEU A 151 -5.10 -1.58 3.26
N SER A 152 -6.32 -2.11 3.12
CA SER A 152 -6.91 -3.07 4.06
C SER A 152 -7.53 -4.27 3.36
N ALA A 153 -7.86 -5.31 4.12
CA ALA A 153 -8.54 -6.50 3.63
C ALA A 153 -9.45 -7.08 4.73
N PHE A 154 -9.72 -8.38 4.69
CA PHE A 154 -10.48 -9.12 5.68
C PHE A 154 -11.88 -8.53 5.85
N LYS A 155 -12.26 -8.11 7.06
CA LYS A 155 -13.61 -7.61 7.32
C LYS A 155 -13.79 -6.23 6.70
N SER A 156 -14.89 -6.00 5.99
CA SER A 156 -15.17 -4.73 5.33
C SER A 156 -15.47 -3.57 6.28
N ASP A 157 -15.80 -3.88 7.53
CA ASP A 157 -16.05 -2.93 8.62
C ASP A 157 -14.80 -2.66 9.47
N ASN A 158 -13.61 -3.04 8.99
CA ASN A 158 -12.37 -2.73 9.68
C ASN A 158 -12.16 -1.19 9.75
N PRO A 159 -11.63 -0.63 10.85
CA PRO A 159 -11.47 0.81 10.98
C PRO A 159 -10.63 1.45 9.87
N LEU A 160 -9.55 0.79 9.45
CA LEU A 160 -8.59 1.36 8.50
C LEU A 160 -9.21 1.70 7.13
N CYS A 161 -10.31 1.02 6.72
CA CYS A 161 -10.96 1.28 5.43
C CYS A 161 -11.66 2.64 5.31
N GLN A 162 -11.67 3.45 6.37
CA GLN A 162 -12.31 4.77 6.41
C GLN A 162 -11.38 5.89 6.93
N LEU A 163 -10.13 5.58 7.27
CA LEU A 163 -9.24 6.55 7.92
C LEU A 163 -8.29 7.29 6.95
N GLY A 164 -8.26 6.87 5.68
CA GLY A 164 -7.50 7.52 4.62
C GLY A 164 -8.27 8.63 3.92
N ASP A 165 -7.53 9.54 3.29
CA ASP A 165 -8.06 10.42 2.23
C ASP A 165 -8.40 9.61 0.97
N LEU A 166 -7.75 8.46 0.83
CA LEU A 166 -8.04 7.44 -0.15
C LEU A 166 -7.85 6.07 0.47
N ASN A 167 -8.82 5.19 0.32
CA ASN A 167 -8.86 3.88 0.96
C ASN A 167 -8.99 2.78 -0.09
N PHE A 168 -8.11 1.79 -0.05
CA PHE A 168 -8.20 0.57 -0.85
C PHE A 168 -8.56 -0.62 0.06
N TYR A 169 -9.66 -1.29 -0.25
CA TYR A 169 -10.13 -2.46 0.49
C TYR A 169 -10.20 -3.69 -0.43
N VAL A 170 -9.49 -4.76 -0.05
CA VAL A 170 -9.46 -6.04 -0.79
C VAL A 170 -10.39 -7.06 -0.10
N PRO A 171 -11.48 -7.54 -0.75
CA PRO A 171 -12.48 -8.42 -0.14
C PRO A 171 -12.01 -9.88 -0.09
N THR A 172 -10.93 -10.13 0.63
CA THR A 172 -10.38 -11.47 0.86
C THR A 172 -10.12 -11.69 2.33
N GLN A 173 -10.22 -12.94 2.80
CA GLN A 173 -9.81 -13.37 4.15
C GLN A 173 -8.46 -14.12 4.14
N SER A 174 -7.85 -14.28 2.96
CA SER A 174 -6.57 -14.96 2.79
C SER A 174 -5.42 -13.97 2.88
N TYR A 175 -4.48 -14.22 3.80
CA TYR A 175 -3.27 -13.40 3.97
C TYR A 175 -2.49 -13.25 2.66
N GLY A 176 -2.20 -14.37 1.98
CA GLY A 176 -1.41 -14.34 0.76
C GLY A 176 -2.07 -13.52 -0.36
N PHE A 177 -3.40 -13.61 -0.50
CA PHE A 177 -4.12 -12.83 -1.51
C PHE A 177 -4.15 -11.35 -1.14
N ALA A 178 -4.39 -11.03 0.13
CA ALA A 178 -4.35 -9.64 0.61
C ALA A 178 -2.97 -9.01 0.34
N GLU A 179 -1.89 -9.71 0.72
CA GLU A 179 -0.52 -9.21 0.59
C GLU A 179 -0.08 -9.05 -0.87
N ILE A 180 -0.41 -10.03 -1.74
CA ILE A 180 -0.13 -9.93 -3.18
C ILE A 180 -0.91 -8.75 -3.78
N THR A 181 -2.20 -8.63 -3.50
CA THR A 181 -3.02 -7.55 -4.04
C THR A 181 -2.58 -6.18 -3.52
N HIS A 182 -2.20 -6.06 -2.23
CA HIS A 182 -1.65 -4.81 -1.70
C HIS A 182 -0.36 -4.40 -2.40
N LEU A 183 0.54 -5.36 -2.63
CA LEU A 183 1.77 -5.11 -3.38
C LEU A 183 1.47 -4.67 -4.83
N SER A 184 0.54 -5.35 -5.51
CA SER A 184 0.10 -4.99 -6.85
C SER A 184 -0.47 -3.57 -6.91
N ILE A 185 -1.34 -3.18 -5.96
CA ILE A 185 -1.89 -1.83 -5.89
C ILE A 185 -0.77 -0.80 -5.74
N CYS A 186 0.19 -1.03 -4.84
CA CYS A 186 1.31 -0.10 -4.65
C CYS A 186 2.17 0.04 -5.91
N HIS A 187 2.46 -1.05 -6.63
CA HIS A 187 3.13 -0.99 -7.93
C HIS A 187 2.32 -0.22 -8.97
N CYS A 188 1.01 -0.47 -9.09
CA CYS A 188 0.18 0.27 -10.04
C CYS A 188 0.20 1.79 -9.77
N ILE A 189 0.26 2.20 -8.51
CA ILE A 189 0.41 3.62 -8.14
C ILE A 189 1.77 4.16 -8.61
N LEU A 190 2.86 3.42 -8.35
CA LEU A 190 4.21 3.82 -8.74
C LEU A 190 4.38 3.87 -10.28
N ASP A 191 3.90 2.86 -10.99
CA ASP A 191 3.90 2.82 -12.45
C ASP A 191 3.07 3.99 -13.02
N GLY A 192 1.95 4.29 -12.38
CA GLY A 192 1.10 5.45 -12.65
C GLY A 192 1.75 6.80 -12.31
N LEU A 193 2.79 6.85 -11.48
CA LEU A 193 3.61 8.05 -11.25
C LEU A 193 4.69 8.22 -12.33
N MET A 194 5.21 7.11 -12.85
CA MET A 194 6.32 7.10 -13.81
C MET A 194 5.87 7.26 -15.29
N LYS A 195 4.62 6.89 -15.62
CA LYS A 195 3.90 6.96 -16.93
C LYS A 195 4.74 7.00 -18.23
N GLY A 196 4.72 5.97 -19.09
CA GLY A 196 4.07 4.66 -18.96
C GLY A 196 3.89 3.91 -20.28
N PHE A 197 4.12 2.59 -20.26
CA PHE A 197 3.40 1.55 -20.98
C PHE A 197 3.45 0.30 -20.09
N LEU A 198 2.34 -0.45 -20.00
CA LEU A 198 2.47 -1.85 -19.59
C LEU A 198 3.32 -2.54 -20.66
N PRO A 199 4.29 -3.41 -20.29
CA PRO A 199 5.05 -4.13 -21.29
C PRO A 199 4.08 -4.84 -22.23
N ASP A 200 4.22 -4.64 -23.54
CA ASP A 200 3.40 -5.32 -24.54
C ASP A 200 3.75 -6.82 -24.50
N LEU A 201 2.87 -7.62 -23.90
CA LEU A 201 3.06 -9.07 -23.74
C LEU A 201 2.97 -9.82 -25.08
N THR A 202 2.58 -9.14 -26.17
CA THR A 202 2.51 -9.71 -27.52
C THR A 202 3.77 -9.44 -28.35
N GLN A 203 4.64 -8.55 -27.89
CA GLN A 203 5.90 -8.23 -28.54
C GLN A 203 7.06 -8.86 -27.79
N ASN A 204 7.81 -9.71 -28.49
CA ASN A 204 9.07 -10.30 -28.04
C ASN A 204 10.20 -9.23 -28.05
N GLU A 205 9.89 -8.00 -27.63
CA GLU A 205 10.87 -6.93 -27.54
C GLU A 205 11.74 -7.13 -26.30
N SER A 206 13.04 -6.93 -26.48
CA SER A 206 14.01 -6.98 -25.40
C SER A 206 13.50 -6.17 -24.20
N PRO A 207 13.61 -6.69 -22.96
CA PRO A 207 13.10 -6.00 -21.78
C PRO A 207 13.64 -4.58 -21.76
N VAL A 208 12.82 -3.61 -21.33
CA VAL A 208 13.28 -2.26 -21.02
C VAL A 208 14.42 -2.39 -20.02
N ILE A 209 15.66 -2.33 -20.52
CA ILE A 209 16.85 -2.30 -19.69
C ILE A 209 16.87 -0.90 -19.11
N TRP A 210 16.36 -0.77 -17.88
CA TRP A 210 16.62 0.40 -17.05
C TRP A 210 18.12 0.63 -17.05
N ASP A 211 18.56 1.70 -17.71
CA ASP A 211 19.99 1.97 -17.85
C ASP A 211 20.57 2.19 -16.45
N LYS A 212 21.28 1.19 -15.93
CA LYS A 212 21.85 1.17 -14.57
C LYS A 212 22.98 2.18 -14.37
N LYS A 213 23.13 3.16 -15.27
CA LYS A 213 24.25 4.10 -15.32
C LYS A 213 23.79 5.55 -15.38
N SER A 214 23.12 6.03 -14.34
CA SER A 214 23.21 7.45 -13.92
C SER A 214 22.42 7.70 -12.64
N ALA A 215 22.97 7.29 -11.50
CA ALA A 215 22.80 7.92 -10.18
C ALA A 215 23.88 7.38 -9.23
#